data_AF-A0A0H3PAX1-F1
#
_entry.id   AF-A0A0H3PAX1-F1
#
_cell.length_a   1.000
_cell.length_b   1.000
_cell.length_c   1.000
_cell.angle_alpha   90.00
_cell.angle_beta   90.00
_cell.angle_gamma   90.00
#
_symmetry.space_group_name_H-M   'P 1'
#
loop_
_entity.id
_entity.type
_entity.pdbx_description
1 polymer ?
#
loop_
_entity_poly.entity_id
_entity_poly.type
_entity_poly.pdbx_seq_one_letter_code
_entity_poly.pdbx_strand_id
1 'polypeptide(L)'
;MLSCLGDDHAYSLIHTPKKNTLSDKVALHTLKNKENFKAFSFLDRGSDERQYNAPLVNLGIVGVCRTRYLEYEQYHTSKDDLNFISEKGLMGGLQSMQEMILNLEINAVYKNTIVCEPNLGKRGLYHTLSTANDIPLACNFLAYCDGENDIIDIANILNMQAYEFKELLEKILEYKLIL
;
A
#
# COMPACT_ATOMS: atom_id res chain seq x y z
N MET A 1 -9.94 -9.70 0.95
CA MET A 1 -10.41 -10.94 0.30
C MET A 1 -9.50 -11.20 -0.88
N LEU A 2 -9.01 -12.43 -1.04
CA LEU A 2 -8.02 -12.78 -2.07
C LEU A 2 -8.60 -13.85 -3.00
N SER A 3 -8.45 -13.68 -4.31
CA SER A 3 -8.88 -14.65 -5.33
C SER A 3 -8.11 -14.45 -6.63
N CYS A 4 -8.14 -15.43 -7.53
CA CYS A 4 -7.54 -15.34 -8.87
C CYS A 4 -6.14 -14.68 -8.87
N LEU A 5 -5.21 -15.19 -8.04
CA LEU A 5 -3.89 -14.58 -7.83
C LEU A 5 -2.78 -15.18 -8.72
N GLY A 6 -3.13 -16.09 -9.63
CA GLY A 6 -2.15 -16.95 -10.30
C GLY A 6 -1.73 -16.53 -11.71
N ASP A 7 -2.48 -15.66 -12.38
CA ASP A 7 -2.18 -15.26 -13.75
C ASP A 7 -1.21 -14.07 -13.84
N ASP A 8 -0.76 -13.76 -15.07
CA ASP A 8 0.25 -12.73 -15.33
C ASP A 8 -0.31 -11.37 -15.78
N HIS A 9 -1.62 -11.21 -15.97
CA HIS A 9 -2.14 -10.12 -16.80
C HIS A 9 -2.33 -8.78 -16.09
N ALA A 10 -2.92 -8.77 -14.89
CA ALA A 10 -3.34 -7.54 -14.21
C ALA A 10 -3.14 -7.60 -12.69
N TYR A 11 -3.21 -6.44 -12.03
CA TYR A 11 -3.42 -6.33 -10.58
C TYR A 11 -4.72 -5.59 -10.33
N SER A 12 -5.65 -6.20 -9.62
CA SER A 12 -7.02 -5.70 -9.51
C SER A 12 -7.40 -5.44 -8.06
N LEU A 13 -7.94 -4.26 -7.80
CA LEU A 13 -8.54 -3.85 -6.52
C LEU A 13 -10.05 -3.67 -6.70
N ILE A 14 -10.85 -4.39 -5.93
CA ILE A 14 -12.28 -4.15 -5.78
C ILE A 14 -12.46 -3.40 -4.46
N HIS A 15 -12.87 -2.13 -4.56
CA HIS A 15 -13.06 -1.27 -3.40
C HIS A 15 -14.23 -1.71 -2.50
N THR A 16 -14.17 -1.32 -1.23
CA THR A 16 -15.31 -1.45 -0.32
C THR A 16 -16.47 -0.54 -0.74
N PRO A 17 -17.69 -0.68 -0.19
CA PRO A 17 -18.78 0.26 -0.46
C PRO A 17 -18.43 1.72 -0.18
N LYS A 18 -17.60 1.98 0.84
CA LYS A 18 -17.24 3.34 1.28
C LYS A 18 -16.04 3.92 0.53
N LYS A 19 -15.22 3.08 -0.10
CA LYS A 19 -14.00 3.45 -0.84
C LYS A 19 -12.97 4.27 -0.03
N ASN A 20 -13.07 4.27 1.29
CA ASN A 20 -12.25 5.09 2.18
C ASN A 20 -11.89 4.37 3.48
N THR A 21 -11.94 3.04 3.49
CA THR A 21 -11.47 2.25 4.64
C THR A 21 -9.94 2.18 4.64
N LEU A 22 -9.35 1.77 5.77
CA LEU A 22 -7.90 1.52 5.85
C LEU A 22 -7.44 0.47 4.82
N SER A 23 -8.25 -0.56 4.59
CA SER A 23 -7.99 -1.59 3.57
C SER A 23 -8.05 -1.05 2.14
N ASP A 24 -8.99 -0.13 1.82
CA ASP A 24 -9.00 0.59 0.53
C ASP A 24 -7.70 1.37 0.35
N LYS A 25 -7.30 2.11 1.39
CA LYS A 25 -6.11 2.98 1.36
C LYS A 25 -4.83 2.18 1.15
N VAL A 26 -4.60 1.14 1.96
CA VAL A 26 -3.39 0.30 1.87
C VAL A 26 -3.34 -0.42 0.53
N ALA A 27 -4.44 -1.06 0.10
CA ALA A 27 -4.45 -1.81 -1.14
C ALA A 27 -4.26 -0.91 -2.36
N LEU A 28 -4.89 0.27 -2.38
CA LEU A 28 -4.69 1.25 -3.45
C LEU A 28 -3.25 1.77 -3.47
N HIS A 29 -2.69 2.13 -2.31
CA HIS A 29 -1.31 2.59 -2.19
C HIS A 29 -0.30 1.57 -2.73
N THR A 30 -0.47 0.29 -2.37
CA THR A 30 0.42 -0.79 -2.84
C THR A 30 0.25 -1.08 -4.33
N LEU A 31 -0.98 -1.16 -4.84
CA LEU A 31 -1.24 -1.69 -6.18
C LEU A 31 -1.22 -0.65 -7.29
N LYS A 32 -1.50 0.63 -7.01
CA LYS A 32 -1.73 1.66 -8.04
C LYS A 32 -0.58 1.85 -9.03
N ASN A 33 0.64 1.51 -8.62
CA ASN A 33 1.85 1.65 -9.41
C ASN A 33 2.30 0.32 -10.07
N LYS A 34 1.58 -0.77 -9.86
CA LYS A 34 1.87 -2.05 -10.51
C LYS A 34 1.42 -2.01 -11.98
N GLU A 35 2.12 -2.77 -12.81
CA GLU A 35 1.81 -2.89 -14.24
C GLU A 35 0.37 -3.39 -14.44
N ASN A 36 -0.37 -2.76 -15.36
CA ASN A 36 -1.76 -3.12 -15.66
C ASN A 36 -2.69 -3.13 -14.43
N PHE A 37 -2.47 -2.20 -13.50
CA PHE A 37 -3.37 -2.01 -12.37
C PHE A 37 -4.79 -1.60 -12.82
N LYS A 38 -5.80 -2.21 -12.20
CA LYS A 38 -7.21 -1.90 -12.39
C LYS A 38 -7.90 -1.71 -11.04
N ALA A 39 -8.68 -0.65 -10.92
CA ALA A 39 -9.54 -0.42 -9.77
C ALA A 39 -11.01 -0.55 -10.18
N PHE A 40 -11.78 -1.26 -9.36
CA PHE A 40 -13.18 -1.54 -9.56
C PHE A 40 -14.01 -1.05 -8.38
N SER A 41 -15.27 -0.74 -8.64
CA SER A 41 -16.19 -0.34 -7.58
C SER A 41 -16.74 -1.57 -6.85
N PHE A 42 -17.37 -1.37 -5.69
CA PHE A 42 -18.09 -2.44 -5.01
C PHE A 42 -19.28 -3.01 -5.83
N LEU A 43 -19.73 -2.31 -6.88
CA LEU A 43 -20.75 -2.85 -7.78
C LEU A 43 -20.21 -4.02 -8.63
N ASP A 44 -18.89 -4.07 -8.82
CA ASP A 44 -18.19 -5.10 -9.58
C ASP A 44 -17.75 -6.30 -8.73
N ARG A 45 -18.20 -6.36 -7.47
CA ARG A 45 -17.96 -7.48 -6.56
C ARG A 45 -18.59 -8.77 -7.08
N GLY A 46 -18.09 -9.90 -6.59
CA GLY A 46 -18.54 -11.22 -7.02
C GLY A 46 -18.13 -12.34 -6.06
N SER A 47 -17.35 -12.04 -5.02
CA SER A 47 -16.96 -13.03 -4.01
C SER A 47 -17.34 -12.58 -2.59
N ASP A 48 -16.72 -13.15 -1.56
CA ASP A 48 -17.19 -13.05 -0.17
C ASP A 48 -17.04 -11.65 0.45
N GLU A 49 -16.32 -10.73 -0.20
CA GLU A 49 -16.38 -9.30 0.11
C GLU A 49 -17.82 -8.77 0.14
N ARG A 50 -18.76 -9.40 -0.59
CA ARG A 50 -20.18 -9.07 -0.52
C ARG A 50 -20.80 -9.32 0.86
N GLN A 51 -20.37 -10.37 1.55
CA GLN A 51 -20.89 -10.76 2.86
C GLN A 51 -20.21 -9.96 3.97
N TYR A 52 -18.88 -9.85 3.92
CA TYR A 52 -18.12 -9.09 4.92
C TYR A 52 -18.41 -7.59 4.90
N ASN A 53 -18.87 -7.06 3.77
CA ASN A 53 -19.32 -5.67 3.66
C ASN A 53 -20.85 -5.52 3.63
N ALA A 54 -21.62 -6.55 3.98
CA ALA A 54 -23.06 -6.39 4.16
C ALA A 54 -23.34 -5.27 5.19
N PRO A 55 -24.42 -4.48 5.07
CA PRO A 55 -24.60 -3.26 5.88
C PRO A 55 -24.51 -3.46 7.39
N LEU A 56 -24.95 -4.61 7.91
CA LEU A 56 -24.90 -4.94 9.34
C LEU A 56 -23.58 -5.60 9.78
N VAL A 57 -22.73 -6.01 8.84
CA VAL A 57 -21.40 -6.60 9.10
C VAL A 57 -20.31 -5.55 8.94
N ASN A 58 -20.30 -4.83 7.81
CA ASN A 58 -19.52 -3.62 7.52
C ASN A 58 -18.04 -3.66 8.01
N LEU A 59 -17.33 -4.75 7.71
CA LEU A 59 -15.93 -4.93 8.12
C LEU A 59 -14.91 -4.18 7.25
N GLY A 60 -15.33 -3.63 6.10
CA GLY A 60 -14.44 -2.90 5.21
C GLY A 60 -13.41 -3.81 4.56
N ILE A 61 -13.83 -4.88 3.89
CA ILE A 61 -12.93 -5.83 3.24
C ILE A 61 -12.85 -5.53 1.73
N VAL A 62 -11.66 -5.16 1.24
CA VAL A 62 -11.41 -5.06 -0.20
C VAL A 62 -11.27 -6.43 -0.86
N GLY A 63 -11.53 -6.50 -2.17
CA GLY A 63 -11.13 -7.64 -3.00
C GLY A 63 -9.80 -7.36 -3.68
N VAL A 64 -8.86 -8.32 -3.66
CA VAL A 64 -7.62 -8.25 -4.42
C VAL A 64 -7.45 -9.51 -5.25
N CYS A 65 -7.13 -9.32 -6.52
CA CYS A 65 -6.90 -10.38 -7.49
C CYS A 65 -5.87 -9.96 -8.53
N ARG A 66 -5.41 -10.90 -9.38
CA ARG A 66 -4.68 -10.58 -10.59
C ARG A 66 -5.67 -10.15 -11.66
N THR A 67 -6.05 -11.03 -12.58
CA THR A 67 -7.25 -10.81 -13.40
C THR A 67 -8.50 -11.07 -12.56
N ARG A 68 -9.47 -10.14 -12.60
CA ARG A 68 -10.72 -10.29 -11.86
C ARG A 68 -11.49 -11.50 -12.37
N TYR A 69 -12.13 -12.25 -11.46
CA TYR A 69 -13.09 -13.29 -11.82
C TYR A 69 -14.11 -12.75 -12.83
N LEU A 70 -14.61 -13.61 -13.71
CA LEU A 70 -15.48 -13.26 -14.85
C LEU A 70 -14.82 -12.43 -15.97
N GLU A 71 -13.54 -12.00 -15.85
CA GLU A 71 -12.84 -11.22 -16.88
C GLU A 71 -11.76 -11.99 -17.66
N TYR A 72 -11.70 -13.32 -17.51
CA TYR A 72 -10.81 -14.19 -18.30
C TYR A 72 -11.56 -15.39 -18.87
N GLU A 73 -11.18 -15.81 -20.08
CA GLU A 73 -11.90 -16.83 -20.87
C GLU A 73 -11.94 -18.21 -20.20
N GLN A 74 -10.93 -18.51 -19.38
CA GLN A 74 -10.78 -19.80 -18.71
C GLN A 74 -11.70 -19.92 -17.48
N TYR A 75 -12.21 -18.82 -16.93
CA TYR A 75 -13.00 -18.80 -15.69
C TYR A 75 -14.21 -19.74 -15.77
N HIS A 76 -14.40 -20.58 -14.76
CA HIS A 76 -15.48 -21.60 -14.70
C HIS A 76 -15.47 -22.60 -15.88
N THR A 77 -14.32 -22.84 -16.49
CA THR A 77 -14.13 -23.91 -17.48
C THR A 77 -13.01 -24.84 -17.03
N SER A 78 -12.87 -25.99 -17.68
CA SER A 78 -11.74 -26.91 -17.45
C SER A 78 -10.38 -26.32 -17.87
N LYS A 79 -10.35 -25.14 -18.49
CA LYS A 79 -9.12 -24.46 -18.89
C LYS A 79 -8.53 -23.56 -17.79
N ASP A 80 -9.22 -23.40 -16.67
CA ASP A 80 -8.62 -22.82 -15.44
C ASP A 80 -7.78 -23.92 -14.77
N ASP A 81 -6.66 -24.25 -15.42
CA ASP A 81 -5.78 -25.35 -15.07
C ASP A 81 -4.35 -24.85 -14.77
N LEU A 82 -3.42 -25.78 -14.52
CA LEU A 82 -2.04 -25.45 -14.18
C LEU A 82 -1.24 -24.81 -15.34
N ASN A 83 -1.76 -24.80 -16.56
CA ASN A 83 -1.13 -24.11 -17.70
C ASN A 83 -1.54 -22.64 -17.77
N PHE A 84 -2.65 -22.25 -17.13
CA PHE A 84 -3.12 -20.87 -17.11
C PHE A 84 -2.41 -20.02 -16.06
N ILE A 85 -2.17 -20.59 -14.88
CA ILE A 85 -1.39 -19.92 -13.82
C ILE A 85 0.12 -20.01 -14.09
N SER A 86 0.89 -19.12 -13.49
CA SER A 86 2.35 -19.15 -13.58
C SER A 86 3.01 -18.90 -12.23
N GLU A 87 4.26 -19.35 -12.09
CA GLU A 87 5.08 -19.05 -10.91
C GLU A 87 5.26 -17.53 -10.72
N LYS A 88 5.43 -16.80 -11.84
CA LYS A 88 5.54 -15.34 -11.84
C LYS A 88 4.25 -14.68 -11.34
N GLY A 89 3.09 -15.14 -11.80
CA GLY A 89 1.79 -14.61 -11.40
C GLY A 89 1.53 -14.81 -9.92
N LEU A 90 1.76 -16.04 -9.42
CA LEU A 90 1.66 -16.39 -8.01
C LEU A 90 2.63 -15.59 -7.13
N MET A 91 3.88 -15.45 -7.57
CA MET A 91 4.88 -14.65 -6.86
C MET A 91 4.48 -13.17 -6.80
N GLY A 92 3.98 -12.61 -7.90
CA GLY A 92 3.47 -11.23 -7.94
C GLY A 92 2.29 -11.02 -7.00
N GLY A 93 1.37 -11.99 -6.95
CA GLY A 93 0.27 -12.01 -5.98
C GLY A 93 0.76 -12.02 -4.53
N LEU A 94 1.70 -12.93 -4.20
CA LEU A 94 2.29 -13.04 -2.86
C LEU A 94 3.04 -11.77 -2.45
N GLN A 95 3.90 -11.24 -3.33
CA GLN A 95 4.66 -10.01 -3.08
C GLN A 95 3.74 -8.84 -2.80
N SER A 96 2.67 -8.68 -3.58
CA SER A 96 1.68 -7.63 -3.34
C SER A 96 1.05 -7.73 -1.95
N MET A 97 0.80 -8.95 -1.44
CA MET A 97 0.26 -9.14 -0.10
C MET A 97 1.28 -8.79 0.99
N GLN A 98 2.54 -9.20 0.79
CA GLN A 98 3.63 -8.86 1.71
C GLN A 98 3.84 -7.35 1.78
N GLU A 99 3.86 -6.65 0.65
CA GLU A 99 3.97 -5.20 0.58
C GLU A 99 2.81 -4.50 1.29
N MET A 100 1.56 -4.96 1.10
CA MET A 100 0.41 -4.42 1.84
C MET A 100 0.57 -4.57 3.35
N ILE A 101 1.01 -5.74 3.81
CA ILE A 101 1.25 -5.99 5.24
C ILE A 101 2.35 -5.06 5.74
N LEU A 102 3.49 -4.98 5.04
CA LEU A 102 4.61 -4.13 5.44
C LEU A 102 4.24 -2.64 5.48
N ASN A 103 3.44 -2.16 4.52
CA ASN A 103 2.92 -0.80 4.54
C ASN A 103 2.00 -0.56 5.74
N LEU A 104 1.14 -1.54 6.07
CA LEU A 104 0.21 -1.45 7.19
C LEU A 104 0.92 -1.49 8.55
N GLU A 105 1.94 -2.33 8.72
CA GLU A 105 2.68 -2.53 9.97
C GLU A 105 3.31 -1.25 10.51
N ILE A 106 3.76 -0.36 9.62
CA ILE A 106 4.33 0.91 10.04
C ILE A 106 3.32 2.06 10.00
N ASN A 107 2.09 1.86 9.53
CA ASN A 107 1.18 2.96 9.28
C ASN A 107 0.63 3.54 10.59
N ALA A 108 1.03 4.77 10.88
CA ALA A 108 0.54 5.56 11.99
C ALA A 108 0.56 7.05 11.63
N VAL A 109 -0.20 7.83 12.39
CA VAL A 109 -0.17 9.29 12.34
C VAL A 109 0.85 9.78 13.35
N TYR A 110 1.82 10.54 12.87
CA TYR A 110 2.91 11.06 13.69
C TYR A 110 2.93 12.58 13.68
N LYS A 111 3.35 13.16 14.80
CA LYS A 111 3.51 14.62 14.94
C LYS A 111 4.95 15.00 15.26
N ASN A 112 5.52 15.91 14.48
CA ASN A 112 6.85 16.46 14.70
C ASN A 112 6.92 17.16 16.07
N THR A 113 7.99 16.91 16.81
CA THR A 113 8.22 17.44 18.17
C THR A 113 9.05 18.72 18.18
N ILE A 114 9.64 19.09 17.05
CA ILE A 114 10.61 20.18 16.94
C ILE A 114 9.96 21.37 16.22
N VAL A 115 10.20 22.57 16.75
CA VAL A 115 9.84 23.81 16.07
C VAL A 115 10.86 24.07 14.97
N CYS A 116 10.38 24.30 13.74
CA CYS A 116 11.20 24.39 12.53
C CYS A 116 11.94 23.06 12.21
N GLU A 117 12.92 23.11 11.31
CA GLU A 117 13.68 21.92 10.91
C GLU A 117 14.69 21.48 12.00
N PRO A 118 14.73 20.18 12.37
CA PRO A 118 15.71 19.68 13.32
C PRO A 118 17.11 19.59 12.71
N ASN A 119 18.14 19.70 13.55
CA ASN A 119 19.54 19.48 13.13
C ASN A 119 19.82 17.99 12.85
N LEU A 120 19.57 17.53 11.63
CA LEU A 120 19.70 16.13 11.24
C LEU A 120 21.15 15.62 11.13
N GLY A 121 22.13 16.51 10.94
CA GLY A 121 23.53 16.13 10.71
C GLY A 121 24.15 15.38 11.89
N LYS A 122 23.88 15.81 13.13
CA LYS A 122 24.35 15.12 14.35
C LYS A 122 23.68 13.76 14.60
N ARG A 123 22.66 13.42 13.81
CA ARG A 123 21.80 12.24 13.97
C ARG A 123 21.99 11.21 12.85
N GLY A 124 22.91 11.45 11.92
CA GLY A 124 23.12 10.57 10.75
C GLY A 124 21.93 10.52 9.80
N LEU A 125 21.06 11.54 9.84
CA LEU A 125 19.85 11.67 9.01
C LEU A 125 20.05 12.67 7.86
N TYR A 126 21.28 13.05 7.59
CA TYR A 126 21.67 13.95 6.51
C TYR A 126 22.64 13.22 5.59
N HIS A 127 22.65 13.58 4.31
CA HIS A 127 23.59 13.01 3.34
C HIS A 127 25.03 13.29 3.77
N THR A 128 25.90 12.29 3.68
CA THR A 128 27.35 12.44 3.93
C THR A 128 28.07 13.17 2.80
N LEU A 129 27.52 13.09 1.57
CA LEU A 129 27.93 13.83 0.39
C LEU A 129 26.66 14.39 -0.27
N SER A 130 26.51 15.72 -0.31
CA SER A 130 25.35 16.37 -0.93
C SER A 130 25.75 17.11 -2.21
N THR A 131 24.90 17.05 -3.23
CA THR A 131 24.87 18.11 -4.25
C THR A 131 23.99 19.26 -3.75
N ALA A 132 24.11 20.45 -4.32
CA ALA A 132 23.47 21.67 -3.81
C ALA A 132 21.92 21.61 -3.70
N ASN A 133 21.28 20.60 -4.29
CA ASN A 133 19.83 20.48 -4.40
C ASN A 133 19.24 19.21 -3.76
N ASP A 134 20.01 18.43 -3.01
CA ASP A 134 19.52 17.18 -2.42
C ASP A 134 18.93 17.42 -1.02
N ILE A 135 17.60 17.53 -0.94
CA ILE A 135 16.89 17.66 0.33
C ILE A 135 16.78 16.26 0.96
N PRO A 136 17.28 16.06 2.20
CA PRO A 136 17.19 14.78 2.87
C PRO A 136 15.77 14.25 2.96
N LEU A 137 15.61 12.95 2.73
CA LEU A 137 14.32 12.26 2.87
C LEU A 137 13.70 12.50 4.25
N ALA A 138 14.53 12.55 5.29
CA ALA A 138 14.11 12.88 6.65
C ALA A 138 13.47 14.27 6.77
N CYS A 139 13.98 15.29 6.07
CA CYS A 139 13.37 16.63 6.06
C CYS A 139 11.97 16.58 5.45
N ASN A 140 11.85 15.96 4.27
CA ASN A 140 10.58 15.83 3.58
C ASN A 140 9.56 15.03 4.41
N PHE A 141 9.97 13.90 4.99
CA PHE A 141 9.12 13.09 5.86
C PHE A 141 8.63 13.88 7.07
N LEU A 142 9.53 14.53 7.82
CA LEU A 142 9.20 15.30 9.02
C LEU A 142 8.34 16.53 8.75
N ALA A 143 8.42 17.11 7.55
CA ALA A 143 7.60 18.24 7.14
C ALA A 143 6.10 17.90 7.05
N TYR A 144 5.77 16.63 6.78
CA TYR A 144 4.39 16.14 6.72
C TYR A 144 3.94 15.38 7.98
N CYS A 145 4.78 15.29 9.01
CA CYS A 145 4.36 14.79 10.33
C CYS A 145 3.64 15.89 11.12
N ASP A 146 2.47 16.32 10.66
CA ASP A 146 1.66 17.39 11.27
C ASP A 146 0.65 16.88 12.31
N GLY A 147 0.50 15.56 12.43
CA GLY A 147 -0.54 14.92 13.25
C GLY A 147 -1.87 14.70 12.51
N GLU A 148 -1.92 14.95 11.20
CA GLU A 148 -3.08 14.66 10.34
C GLU A 148 -2.76 13.58 9.32
N ASN A 149 -1.58 13.63 8.70
CA ASN A 149 -1.16 12.63 7.72
C ASN A 149 -0.67 11.34 8.40
N ASP A 150 -1.15 10.18 7.94
CA ASP A 150 -0.49 8.92 8.25
C ASP A 150 0.68 8.66 7.31
N ILE A 151 1.50 7.65 7.61
CA ILE A 151 2.67 7.34 6.79
C ILE A 151 2.30 7.00 5.34
N ILE A 152 1.15 6.37 5.09
CA ILE A 152 0.71 6.10 3.72
C ILE A 152 0.39 7.40 2.97
N ASP A 153 -0.18 8.41 3.63
CA ASP A 153 -0.38 9.75 3.05
C ASP A 153 0.97 10.39 2.68
N ILE A 154 1.92 10.37 3.62
CA ILE A 154 3.28 10.89 3.39
C ILE A 154 3.97 10.14 2.24
N ALA A 155 3.86 8.82 2.21
CA ALA A 155 4.41 7.97 1.14
C ALA A 155 3.80 8.31 -0.22
N ASN A 156 2.48 8.56 -0.27
CA ASN A 156 1.81 9.00 -1.49
C ASN A 156 2.33 10.36 -1.98
N ILE A 157 2.56 11.32 -1.07
CA ILE A 157 3.11 12.65 -1.39
C ILE A 157 4.54 12.53 -1.94
N LEU A 158 5.36 11.67 -1.32
CA LEU A 158 6.76 11.46 -1.70
C LEU A 158 6.95 10.44 -2.83
N ASN A 159 5.86 9.88 -3.35
CA ASN A 159 5.84 8.86 -4.40
C ASN A 159 6.74 7.64 -4.07
N MET A 160 6.63 7.13 -2.85
CA MET A 160 7.33 5.95 -2.34
C MET A 160 6.31 4.94 -1.80
N GLN A 161 6.73 3.69 -1.57
CA GLN A 161 5.99 2.76 -0.73
C GLN A 161 6.25 3.08 0.75
N ALA A 162 5.21 3.03 1.57
CA ALA A 162 5.32 3.33 2.99
C ALA A 162 6.41 2.49 3.67
N TYR A 163 6.47 1.18 3.42
CA TYR A 163 7.44 0.29 4.05
C TYR A 163 8.91 0.70 3.83
N GLU A 164 9.21 1.48 2.80
CA GLU A 164 10.56 2.00 2.53
C GLU A 164 11.03 2.99 3.60
N PHE A 165 10.10 3.59 4.36
CA PHE A 165 10.44 4.46 5.49
C PHE A 165 10.83 3.71 6.75
N LYS A 166 10.75 2.38 6.82
CA LYS A 166 10.95 1.64 8.07
C LYS A 166 12.25 2.01 8.80
N GLU A 167 13.39 1.96 8.11
CA GLU A 167 14.69 2.30 8.72
C GLU A 167 14.81 3.78 9.10
N LEU A 168 14.22 4.66 8.29
CA LEU A 168 14.18 6.09 8.57
C LEU A 168 13.34 6.39 9.82
N LEU A 169 12.17 5.76 9.91
CA LEU A 169 11.22 5.89 11.00
C LEU A 169 11.83 5.43 12.33
N GLU A 170 12.52 4.29 12.34
CA GLU A 170 13.22 3.77 13.52
C GLU A 170 14.22 4.80 14.08
N LYS A 171 15.03 5.42 13.21
CA LYS A 171 15.99 6.47 13.62
C LYS A 171 15.28 7.74 14.09
N ILE A 172 14.24 8.18 13.39
CA ILE A 172 13.47 9.38 13.76
C ILE A 172 12.84 9.21 15.15
N LEU A 173 12.29 8.03 15.45
CA LEU A 173 11.73 7.66 16.75
C LEU A 173 12.80 7.59 17.84
N GLU A 174 13.97 6.99 17.54
CA GLU A 174 15.11 6.93 18.47
C GLU A 174 15.52 8.33 18.95
N TYR A 175 15.60 9.29 18.02
CA TYR A 175 15.92 10.69 18.33
C TYR A 175 14.73 11.54 18.81
N LYS A 176 13.55 10.92 18.99
CA LYS A 176 12.31 11.56 19.49
C LYS A 176 11.90 12.79 18.68
N LEU A 177 12.09 12.73 17.36
CA LEU A 177 11.73 13.82 16.46
C LEU A 177 10.23 13.81 16.10
N ILE A 178 9.53 12.72 16.41
CA ILE A 178 8.07 12.58 16.27
C ILE A 178 7.46 11.93 17.53
N LEU A 179 6.17 12.14 17.73
CA LEU A 179 5.29 11.49 18.72
C LEU A 179 4.14 10.78 18.02
#